data_AF-W6V263-F1
#
_entry.id   AF-W6V263-F1
#
_cell.length_a   1.000
_cell.length_b   1.000
_cell.length_c   1.000
_cell.angle_alpha   90.00
_cell.angle_beta   90.00
_cell.angle_gamma   90.00
#
_symmetry.space_group_name_H-M   'P 1'
#
loop_
_entity.id
_entity.type
_entity.pdbx_description
1 polymer ?
#
loop_
_entity_poly.entity_id
_entity_poly.type
_entity_poly.pdbx_seq_one_letter_code
_entity_poly.pdbx_strand_id
1 'polypeptide(L)'
;MAAYIDSIWGGNASITVSGRGTPSYRIYLHQAGTGQRLGTGVVGADGSYSFTTQEATVQRCRGQTISVQVRETADNINHSDWSLDTDVYIS
;
A
#
# COMPACT_ATOMS: atom_id res chain seq x y z
N MET A 1 -13.10 -8.32 5.28
CA MET A 1 -12.52 -7.65 6.45
C MET A 1 -11.65 -6.58 5.85
N ALA A 2 -12.02 -5.30 5.94
CA ALA A 2 -11.37 -4.27 5.13
C ALA A 2 -9.86 -4.19 5.43
N ALA A 3 -9.06 -4.07 4.39
CA ALA A 3 -7.62 -3.90 4.51
C ALA A 3 -7.31 -2.58 5.21
N TYR A 4 -6.39 -2.65 6.16
CA TYR A 4 -5.90 -1.48 6.88
C TYR A 4 -4.39 -1.43 6.85
N ILE A 5 -3.87 -0.21 6.88
CA ILE A 5 -2.44 0.08 7.05
C ILE A 5 -2.23 0.20 8.57
N ASP A 6 -1.36 -0.64 9.11
CA ASP A 6 -0.96 -0.57 10.52
C ASP A 6 0.23 0.38 10.68
N SER A 7 1.21 0.25 9.78
CA SER A 7 2.42 1.04 9.79
C SER A 7 2.92 1.28 8.37
N ILE A 8 3.42 2.49 8.13
CA ILE A 8 4.04 2.85 6.88
C ILE A 8 5.30 3.67 7.12
N TRP A 9 6.34 3.37 6.36
CA TRP A 9 7.63 4.04 6.46
C TRP A 9 8.17 4.36 5.07
N GLY A 10 8.52 5.63 4.86
CA GLY A 10 9.19 6.08 3.65
C GLY A 10 10.70 6.11 3.83
N GLY A 11 11.37 5.16 3.18
CA GLY A 11 12.82 5.09 3.11
C GLY A 11 13.38 5.85 1.92
N ASN A 12 14.68 5.66 1.72
CA ASN A 12 15.50 6.25 0.66
C ASN A 12 14.99 5.90 -0.75
N ALA A 13 14.02 6.67 -1.27
CA ALA A 13 13.20 6.32 -2.44
C ALA A 13 12.51 4.93 -2.36
N SER A 14 11.99 4.58 -1.19
CA SER A 14 11.26 3.34 -0.97
C SER A 14 10.09 3.56 -0.02
N ILE A 15 9.07 2.71 -0.10
CA ILE A 15 7.98 2.69 0.87
C ILE A 15 7.87 1.28 1.39
N THR A 16 7.91 1.13 2.70
CA THR A 16 7.58 -0.10 3.40
C THR A 16 6.22 0.08 4.03
N VAL A 17 5.27 -0.78 3.65
CA VAL A 17 3.91 -0.75 4.18
C VAL A 17 3.61 -2.10 4.83
N SER A 18 3.03 -2.04 6.02
CA SER A 18 2.59 -3.21 6.76
C SER A 18 1.18 -2.98 7.32
N GLY A 19 0.40 -4.05 7.39
CA GLY A 19 -0.96 -3.99 7.87
C GLY A 19 -1.63 -5.34 7.87
N ARG A 20 -2.97 -5.35 7.94
CA ARG A 20 -3.75 -6.58 7.75
C ARG A 20 -4.82 -6.41 6.69
N GLY A 21 -5.20 -7.54 6.12
CA GLY A 21 -6.28 -7.64 5.15
C GLY A 21 -6.82 -9.06 5.12
N THR A 22 -7.54 -9.39 4.07
CA THR A 22 -8.14 -10.71 3.92
C THR A 22 -7.06 -11.74 3.51
N PRO A 23 -6.90 -12.88 4.21
CA PRO A 23 -5.90 -13.90 3.87
C PRO A 23 -6.02 -14.37 2.43
N SER A 24 -4.88 -14.58 1.76
CA SER A 24 -4.80 -14.98 0.34
C SER A 24 -5.30 -13.93 -0.67
N TYR A 25 -5.66 -12.71 -0.23
CA TYR A 25 -6.01 -11.62 -1.15
C TYR A 25 -4.76 -10.85 -1.58
N ARG A 26 -4.90 -10.09 -2.66
CA ARG A 26 -3.84 -9.23 -3.18
C ARG A 26 -4.10 -7.80 -2.74
N ILE A 27 -3.02 -7.14 -2.32
CA ILE A 27 -3.06 -5.74 -1.91
C ILE A 27 -2.29 -4.91 -2.92
N TYR A 28 -2.83 -3.75 -3.22
CA TYR A 28 -2.28 -2.80 -4.17
C TYR A 28 -2.09 -1.47 -3.47
N LEU A 29 -0.84 -1.05 -3.31
CA LEU A 29 -0.54 0.27 -2.78
C LEU A 29 -0.72 1.30 -3.88
N HIS A 30 -1.53 2.31 -3.62
CA HIS A 30 -1.74 3.43 -4.51
C HIS A 30 -1.45 4.74 -3.79
N GLN A 31 -0.99 5.72 -4.54
CA GLN A 31 -0.95 7.09 -4.09
C GLN A 31 -2.38 7.63 -4.08
N ALA A 32 -2.80 8.15 -2.93
CA ALA A 32 -4.10 8.76 -2.80
C ALA A 32 -4.18 10.07 -3.59
N GLY A 33 -5.38 10.41 -4.05
CA GLY A 33 -5.63 11.52 -4.95
C GLY A 33 -5.24 11.27 -6.41
N THR A 34 -4.01 10.80 -6.69
CA THR A 34 -3.57 10.54 -8.07
C THR A 34 -3.98 9.17 -8.60
N GLY A 35 -4.22 8.20 -7.71
CA GLY A 35 -4.53 6.81 -8.06
C GLY A 35 -3.36 6.06 -8.71
N GLN A 36 -2.14 6.60 -8.65
CA GLN A 36 -0.96 5.93 -9.20
C GLN A 36 -0.61 4.70 -8.36
N ARG A 37 -0.38 3.55 -9.02
CA ARG A 37 0.07 2.34 -8.33
C ARG A 37 1.52 2.51 -7.91
N LEU A 38 1.77 2.41 -6.60
CA LEU A 38 3.09 2.50 -5.99
C LEU A 38 3.69 1.13 -5.67
N GLY A 39 2.86 0.08 -5.66
CA GLY A 39 3.34 -1.27 -5.39
C GLY A 39 2.23 -2.29 -5.22
N THR A 40 2.61 -3.49 -4.84
CA THR A 40 1.67 -4.58 -4.58
C THR A 40 2.26 -5.59 -3.61
N GLY A 41 1.40 -6.24 -2.85
CA GLY A 41 1.73 -7.32 -1.94
C GLY A 41 0.64 -8.38 -1.92
N VAL A 42 0.90 -9.47 -1.21
CA VAL A 42 -0.06 -10.53 -0.93
C VAL A 42 -0.27 -10.58 0.58
N VAL A 43 -1.50 -10.81 1.01
CA VAL A 43 -1.80 -11.05 2.42
C VAL A 43 -1.46 -12.49 2.78
N GLY A 44 -0.66 -12.66 3.81
CA GLY A 44 -0.33 -13.97 4.38
C GLY A 44 -1.56 -14.71 4.89
N ALA A 45 -1.40 -16.01 5.12
CA ALA A 45 -2.48 -16.85 5.66
C ALA A 45 -2.94 -16.39 7.06
N ASP A 46 -2.06 -15.70 7.79
CA ASP A 46 -2.30 -15.06 9.08
C ASP A 46 -3.07 -13.73 8.98
N GLY A 47 -3.37 -13.27 7.77
CA GLY A 47 -4.09 -12.01 7.53
C GLY A 47 -3.21 -10.76 7.56
N SER A 48 -1.90 -10.90 7.81
CA SER A 48 -0.97 -9.77 7.77
C SER A 48 -0.30 -9.65 6.41
N TYR A 49 0.09 -8.44 6.04
CA TYR A 49 0.94 -8.19 4.88
C TYR A 49 2.05 -7.22 5.27
N SER A 50 3.22 -7.41 4.68
CA SER A 50 4.33 -6.46 4.76
C SER A 50 5.11 -6.54 3.47
N PHE A 51 5.28 -5.40 2.80
CA PHE A 51 6.09 -5.34 1.59
C PHE A 51 6.77 -4.00 1.47
N THR A 52 7.95 -4.02 0.86
CA THR A 52 8.71 -2.83 0.49
C THR A 52 8.64 -2.67 -1.02
N THR A 53 8.32 -1.46 -1.46
CA THR A 53 8.29 -1.08 -2.87
C THR A 53 9.29 0.04 -3.15
N GLN A 54 9.87 0.00 -4.35
CA GLN A 54 10.84 0.96 -4.87
C GLN A 54 10.44 1.45 -6.28
N GLU A 55 9.13 1.41 -6.59
CA GLU A 55 8.59 1.86 -7.87
C GLU A 55 9.11 3.25 -8.27
N ALA A 56 9.31 3.47 -9.57
CA ALA A 56 9.85 4.73 -10.10
C ALA A 56 9.04 5.97 -9.66
N THR A 57 7.73 5.82 -9.44
CA THR A 57 6.86 6.87 -8.90
C THR A 57 7.27 7.27 -7.49
N VAL A 58 7.60 6.31 -6.62
CA VAL A 58 8.11 6.57 -5.26
C VAL A 58 9.45 7.32 -5.33
N GLN A 59 10.31 6.95 -6.28
CA GLN A 59 11.59 7.63 -6.49
C GLN A 59 11.43 9.10 -6.88
N ARG A 60 10.36 9.45 -7.59
CA ARG A 60 10.04 10.84 -7.95
C ARG A 60 9.51 11.68 -6.78
N CYS A 61 8.94 11.03 -5.77
CA CYS A 61 8.40 11.67 -4.57
C CYS A 61 9.41 11.82 -3.43
N ARG A 62 10.69 11.56 -3.70
CA ARG A 62 11.77 11.62 -2.69
C ARG A 62 11.88 13.02 -2.07
N GLY A 63 11.98 13.10 -0.75
CA GLY A 63 12.00 14.35 0.01
C GLY A 63 10.64 15.03 0.15
N GLN A 64 9.54 14.34 -0.18
CA GLN A 64 8.17 14.85 -0.09
C GLN A 64 7.29 13.92 0.74
N THR A 65 6.24 14.49 1.34
CA THR A 65 5.15 13.72 1.94
C THR A 65 4.12 13.40 0.88
N ILE A 66 3.77 12.13 0.75
CA ILE A 66 2.68 11.67 -0.11
C ILE A 66 1.64 10.93 0.72
N SER A 67 0.38 11.09 0.33
CA SER A 67 -0.73 10.34 0.91
C SER A 67 -0.90 9.04 0.14
N VAL A 68 -1.03 7.91 0.83
CA VAL A 68 -1.17 6.60 0.21
C VAL A 68 -2.29 5.79 0.83
N GLN A 69 -2.86 4.92 0.02
CA GLN A 69 -3.96 4.05 0.37
C GLN A 69 -3.73 2.67 -0.22
N VAL A 70 -4.09 1.63 0.52
CA VAL A 70 -4.07 0.27 0.00
C VAL A 70 -5.45 -0.13 -0.48
N ARG A 71 -5.48 -0.89 -1.57
CA ARG A 71 -6.68 -1.55 -2.06
C ARG A 71 -6.49 -3.04 -1.98
N GLU A 72 -7.37 -3.74 -1.28
CA GLU A 72 -7.41 -5.21 -1.34
C GLU A 72 -8.43 -5.70 -2.34
N THR A 73 -8.14 -6.82 -2.99
CA THR A 73 -9.11 -7.52 -3.84
C THR A 73 -8.71 -8.98 -4.06
N ALA A 74 -9.71 -9.87 -4.16
CA ALA A 74 -9.50 -11.26 -4.57
C ALA A 74 -9.29 -11.38 -6.09
N ASP A 75 -10.13 -10.69 -6.86
CA ASP A 75 -10.25 -10.88 -8.31
C ASP A 75 -10.28 -9.56 -9.11
N ASN A 76 -10.11 -8.41 -8.46
CA ASN A 76 -10.14 -7.06 -9.05
C ASN A 76 -11.45 -6.72 -9.80
N ILE A 77 -12.49 -7.54 -9.65
CA ILE A 77 -13.73 -7.46 -10.42
C ILE A 77 -14.94 -7.27 -9.50
N ASN A 78 -15.11 -8.13 -8.49
CA ASN A 78 -16.37 -8.16 -7.75
C ASN A 78 -16.34 -7.46 -6.39
N HIS A 79 -15.16 -7.35 -5.78
CA HIS A 79 -15.04 -6.76 -4.45
C HIS A 79 -13.67 -6.10 -4.26
N SER A 80 -13.68 -4.87 -3.76
CA SER A 80 -12.47 -4.17 -3.36
C SER A 80 -12.77 -3.24 -2.21
N ASP A 81 -11.98 -3.36 -1.16
CA ASP A 81 -11.97 -2.42 -0.05
C ASP A 81 -10.72 -1.56 -0.13
N TRP A 82 -10.91 -0.28 0.10
CA TRP A 82 -9.83 0.69 0.23
C TRP A 82 -9.58 0.97 1.71
N SER A 83 -8.31 1.08 2.09
CA SER A 83 -7.95 1.60 3.41
C SER A 83 -8.20 3.09 3.50
N LEU A 84 -8.16 3.61 4.73
CA LEU A 84 -7.98 5.03 4.95
C LEU A 84 -6.67 5.53 4.33
N ASP A 85 -6.67 6.82 4.02
CA ASP A 85 -5.50 7.53 3.54
C ASP A 85 -4.48 7.67 4.67
N THR A 86 -3.21 7.44 4.35
CA THR A 86 -2.10 7.54 5.31
C THR A 86 -0.96 8.31 4.68
N ASP A 87 -0.56 9.39 5.33
CA ASP A 87 0.58 10.20 4.89
C ASP A 87 1.90 9.51 5.23
N VAL A 88 2.81 9.49 4.25
CA VAL A 88 4.17 8.96 4.41
C VAL A 88 5.18 9.94 3.85
N TYR A 89 6.20 10.24 4.64
CA TYR A 89 7.35 11.04 4.20
C TYR A 89 8.39 10.14 3.56
N ILE A 90 8.77 10.42 2.32
CA ILE A 90 9.80 9.67 1.59
C ILE A 90 11.15 10.32 1.82
N SER A 91 12.10 9.59 2.41
CA SER A 91 13.47 10.06 2.65
C SER A 91 14.38 9.97 1.42
#